data_AF-A0A7K7J1F1-F1
#
_entry.id   AF-A0A7K7J1F1-F1
#
_cell.length_a   1.000
_cell.length_b   1.000
_cell.length_c   1.000
_cell.angle_alpha   90.00
_cell.angle_beta   90.00
_cell.angle_gamma   90.00
#
_symmetry.space_group_name_H-M   'P 1'
#
loop_
_entity.id
_entity.type
_entity.pdbx_description
1 polymer ?
#
loop_
_entity_poly.entity_id
_entity_poly.type
_entity_poly.pdbx_seq_one_letter_code
_entity_poly.pdbx_strand_id
1 'polypeptide(L)' 'ADVKKHLLHAFSMLGIPKEIKTDNGPGYTSREFRSFLQEWGVSHKTGIPYSPPGQAVVERAHQS' A
#
# COMPACT_ATOMS: atom_id res chain seq x y z
N ALA A 1 -12.08 -4.14 5.25
CA ALA A 1 -12.70 -3.06 4.44
C ALA A 1 -12.01 -1.71 4.67
N ASP A 2 -11.05 -1.65 5.58
CA ASP A 2 -10.50 -0.41 6.14
C ASP A 2 -9.33 0.15 5.33
N VAL A 3 -8.50 -0.71 4.73
CA VAL A 3 -7.36 -0.28 3.90
C VAL A 3 -7.80 0.54 2.69
N LYS A 4 -8.84 0.11 1.96
CA LYS A 4 -9.35 0.86 0.79
C LYS A 4 -9.93 2.22 1.18
N LYS A 5 -10.64 2.30 2.30
CA LYS A 5 -11.16 3.57 2.82
C LYS A 5 -10.03 4.52 3.21
N HIS A 6 -9.00 3.98 3.87
CA HIS A 6 -7.82 4.76 4.22
C HIS A 6 -7.09 5.29 2.98
N LEU A 7 -6.91 4.46 1.96
CA LEU A 7 -6.29 4.88 0.69
C LEU A 7 -7.12 5.92 -0.06
N LEU A 8 -8.45 5.80 -0.08
CA LEU A 8 -9.31 6.82 -0.69
C LEU A 8 -9.13 8.18 -0.01
N HIS A 9 -9.05 8.22 1.32
CA HIS A 9 -8.80 9.45 2.05
C HIS A 9 -7.39 10.00 1.78
N ALA A 10 -6.37 9.14 1.72
CA ALA A 10 -5.02 9.55 1.36
C ALA A 10 -4.94 10.11 -0.07
N PHE A 11 -5.63 9.47 -1.03
CA PHE A 11 -5.66 9.93 -2.43
C PHE A 11 -6.36 11.28 -2.58
N SER A 12 -7.41 11.54 -1.79
CA SER A 12 -8.08 12.85 -1.82
C SER A 12 -7.23 13.96 -1.23
N MET A 13 -6.36 13.65 -0.25
CA MET A 13 -5.50 14.64 0.41
C MET A 13 -4.17 14.87 -0.31
N LEU A 14 -3.55 13.80 -0.84
CA LEU A 14 -2.18 13.82 -1.36
C LEU A 14 -2.11 13.62 -2.87
N GLY A 15 -3.24 13.34 -3.52
CA GLY A 15 -3.32 12.93 -4.91
C GLY A 15 -3.10 11.42 -5.10
N ILE A 16 -3.35 10.95 -6.32
CA ILE A 16 -3.23 9.54 -6.68
C ILE A 16 -1.75 9.21 -6.95
N PRO A 17 -1.13 8.29 -6.20
CA PRO A 17 0.26 7.92 -6.41
C PRO A 17 0.42 7.06 -7.67
N LYS A 18 1.61 7.09 -8.27
CA LYS A 18 1.94 6.20 -9.40
C LYS A 18 2.22 4.76 -8.96
N GLU A 19 2.73 4.58 -7.75
CA GLU A 19 3.15 3.28 -7.21
C GLU A 19 2.90 3.21 -5.70
N ILE A 20 2.46 2.05 -5.22
CA ILE A 20 2.34 1.70 -3.80
C ILE A 20 3.15 0.44 -3.53
N LYS A 21 3.97 0.49 -2.48
CA LYS A 21 4.72 -0.65 -1.96
C LYS A 21 4.15 -1.09 -0.63
N THR A 22 3.79 -2.36 -0.50
CA THR A 22 3.28 -2.95 0.76
C THR A 22 4.01 -4.26 1.06
N ASP A 23 3.91 -4.74 2.29
CA ASP A 23 4.28 -6.11 2.62
C ASP A 23 3.34 -7.15 1.96
N ASN A 24 3.70 -8.44 2.04
CA ASN A 24 2.89 -9.57 1.55
C ASN A 24 1.77 -9.99 2.52
N GLY A 25 1.39 -9.13 3.45
CA GLY A 25 0.30 -9.39 4.38
C GLY A 25 -1.01 -9.71 3.64
N PRO A 26 -1.86 -10.57 4.21
CA PRO A 26 -3.09 -11.05 3.55
C PRO A 26 -4.06 -9.92 3.18
N GLY A 27 -3.97 -8.76 3.84
CA GLY A 27 -4.75 -7.57 3.48
C GLY A 27 -4.35 -6.94 2.14
N TYR A 28 -3.07 -7.04 1.76
CA TYR A 28 -2.50 -6.41 0.57
C TYR A 28 -2.35 -7.37 -0.62
N THR A 29 -2.44 -8.68 -0.39
CA THR A 29 -2.38 -9.71 -1.45
C THR A 29 -3.76 -10.11 -1.97
N SER A 30 -4.84 -9.58 -1.38
CA SER A 30 -6.22 -9.86 -1.82
C SER A 30 -6.49 -9.38 -3.25
N ARG A 31 -7.30 -10.14 -3.99
CA ARG A 31 -7.70 -9.79 -5.36
C ARG A 31 -8.46 -8.46 -5.40
N GLU A 32 -9.30 -8.22 -4.41
CA GLU A 32 -10.10 -7.01 -4.26
C GLU A 32 -9.22 -5.76 -4.07
N PHE A 33 -8.10 -5.90 -3.37
CA PHE A 33 -7.15 -4.81 -3.19
C PHE A 33 -6.38 -4.51 -4.48
N ARG A 34 -5.95 -5.57 -5.18
CA ARG A 34 -5.27 -5.43 -6.47
C ARG A 34 -6.18 -4.79 -7.54
N SER A 35 -7.43 -5.23 -7.64
CA SER A 35 -8.40 -4.63 -8.57
C SER A 35 -8.64 -3.16 -8.27
N PHE A 36 -8.77 -2.80 -6.97
CA PHE A 36 -8.91 -1.41 -6.56
C PHE A 36 -7.71 -0.56 -7.01
N LEU A 37 -6.46 -1.00 -6.80
CA LEU A 37 -5.30 -0.22 -7.25
C LEU A 37 -5.23 -0.11 -8.77
N GLN A 38 -5.64 -1.15 -9.50
CA GLN A 38 -5.69 -1.14 -10.96
C GLN A 38 -6.73 -0.15 -11.51
N GLU A 39 -7.91 -0.06 -10.90
CA GLU A 39 -8.96 0.91 -11.27
C GLU A 39 -8.46 2.36 -11.13
N TRP A 40 -7.59 2.61 -10.16
CA TRP A 40 -6.99 3.92 -9.91
C TRP A 40 -5.67 4.15 -10.68
N GLY A 41 -5.25 3.20 -11.52
CA GLY A 41 -4.01 3.30 -12.30
C GLY A 41 -2.72 3.24 -11.46
N VAL A 42 -2.80 2.68 -10.25
CA VAL A 42 -1.69 2.60 -9.30
C VAL A 42 -0.95 1.28 -9.47
N SER A 43 0.37 1.35 -9.70
CA SER A 43 1.21 0.15 -9.70
C SER A 43 1.39 -0.39 -8.29
N HIS A 44 1.09 -1.67 -8.08
CA HIS A 44 1.30 -2.31 -6.78
C HIS A 44 2.53 -3.21 -6.83
N LYS A 45 3.49 -2.95 -5.94
CA LYS A 45 4.65 -3.81 -5.71
C LYS A 45 4.57 -4.37 -4.31
N THR A 46 4.58 -5.69 -4.19
CA THR A 46 4.74 -6.31 -2.88
C THR A 46 6.22 -6.49 -2.56
N GLY A 47 6.62 -6.14 -1.34
CA GLY A 47 7.97 -6.36 -0.85
C GLY A 47 8.24 -7.85 -0.61
N ILE A 48 9.51 -8.24 -0.62
CA ILE A 48 9.94 -9.57 -0.14
C ILE A 48 9.63 -9.62 1.37
N PRO A 49 9.11 -10.73 1.93
CA PRO A 49 9.06 -10.87 3.37
C PRO A 49 10.49 -10.69 3.90
N TYR A 50 10.74 -9.67 4.73
CA TYR A 50 12.06 -9.33 5.28
C TYR A 50 13.10 -8.80 4.27
N SER A 51 12.82 -7.66 3.62
CA SER A 51 13.83 -6.84 2.94
C SER A 51 14.12 -5.57 3.78
N PRO A 52 15.17 -5.56 4.63
CA PRO A 52 15.42 -4.50 5.62
C PRO A 52 15.51 -3.05 5.07
N PRO A 53 16.13 -2.77 3.90
CA PRO A 53 16.34 -1.38 3.51
C PRO A 53 15.06 -0.67 3.02
N GLY A 54 14.15 -1.40 2.38
CA GLY A 54 12.96 -0.84 1.74
C GLY A 54 11.77 -0.60 2.67
N GLN A 55 11.69 -1.33 3.79
CA GLN A 55 10.60 -1.24 4.77
C GLN A 55 10.94 -0.39 6.00
N ALA A 56 12.22 -0.05 6.20
CA ALA A 56 12.67 0.71 7.37
C ALA A 56 11.96 2.07 7.55
N VAL A 57 11.54 2.72 6.46
CA VAL A 57 10.78 3.98 6.52
C VAL A 57 9.37 3.75 7.07
N VAL A 58 8.72 2.67 6.65
CA VAL A 58 7.36 2.33 7.10
C VAL A 58 7.38 1.88 8.57
N GLU A 59 8.37 1.05 8.96
CA GLU A 59 8.52 0.60 10.34
C GLU A 59 8.82 1.75 11.30
N ARG A 60 9.60 2.76 10.88
CA ARG A 60 9.87 3.95 11.69
C ARG A 60 8.64 4.84 11.90
N ALA A 61 7.72 4.87 10.95
CA ALA A 61 6.47 5.63 11.09
C ALA A 61 5.43 4.94 12.01
N HIS A 62 5.58 3.64 12.28
CA HIS A 62 4.68 2.89 13.15
C HIS A 62 5.02 3.05 14.65
N GLN A 63 6.17 3.64 14.99
CA GLN A 63 6.64 3.81 16.38
C GLN A 63 6.37 5.20 16.99
N SER A 64 5.52 6.02 16.35
CA SER A 64 5.14 7.35 16.83
C SER A 64 3.64 7.47 17.03
#